data_AF-A0A3B8MG12-F1
#
_entry.id   AF-A0A3B8MG12-F1
#
_cell.length_a   1.000
_cell.length_b   1.000
_cell.length_c   1.000
_cell.angle_alpha   90.00
_cell.angle_beta   90.00
_cell.angle_gamma   90.00
#
_symmetry.space_group_name_H-M   'P 1'
#
loop_
_entity.id
_entity.type
_entity.pdbx_description
1 polymer ?
#
loop_
_entity_poly.entity_id
_entity_poly.type
_entity_poly.pdbx_seq_one_letter_code
_entity_poly.pdbx_strand_id
1 'polypeptide(L)'
;MSAETIDRIEKITLKFERPRFIGKNARKGDHGSHVTDPVVRIHSSSGAIGVGWSRIDQKTASSLIGRPMSELFDPQVGCTADGLPIDLPLWD
;
A
#
# COMPACT_ATOMS: atom_id res chain seq x y z
N MET A 1 27.69 -5.48 1.63
CA MET A 1 26.41 -5.10 2.26
C MET A 1 25.38 -6.13 1.82
N SER A 2 24.56 -6.66 2.72
CA SER A 2 23.44 -7.52 2.32
C SER A 2 22.45 -6.72 1.47
N ALA A 3 21.77 -7.38 0.53
CA ALA A 3 20.70 -6.74 -0.23
C ALA A 3 19.54 -6.39 0.71
N GLU A 4 18.91 -5.25 0.48
CA GLU A 4 17.78 -4.81 1.29
C GLU A 4 16.55 -5.68 1.01
N THR A 5 15.90 -6.21 2.05
CA THR A 5 14.71 -7.07 1.94
C THR A 5 13.52 -6.49 2.69
N ILE A 6 12.32 -7.00 2.39
CA ILE A 6 11.11 -6.69 3.15
C ILE A 6 11.00 -7.67 4.33
N ASP A 7 10.99 -7.16 5.56
CA ASP A 7 10.94 -8.00 6.77
C ASP A 7 9.51 -8.16 7.30
N ARG A 8 8.68 -7.13 7.14
CA ARG A 8 7.31 -7.11 7.66
C ARG A 8 6.42 -6.20 6.84
N ILE A 9 5.18 -6.61 6.67
CA ILE A 9 4.12 -5.80 6.08
C ILE A 9 2.95 -5.75 7.07
N GLU A 10 2.52 -4.55 7.41
CA GLU A 10 1.32 -4.30 8.22
C GLU A 10 0.25 -3.64 7.35
N LYS A 11 -1.02 -4.01 7.55
CA LYS A 11 -2.14 -3.39 6.84
C LYS A 11 -3.24 -3.01 7.83
N ILE A 12 -3.72 -1.78 7.71
CA ILE A 12 -4.90 -1.28 8.42
C ILE A 12 -5.91 -0.72 7.43
N THR A 13 -7.17 -0.67 7.84
CA THR A 13 -8.21 0.08 7.11
C THR A 13 -8.60 1.27 7.95
N LEU A 14 -8.17 2.45 7.51
CA LEU A 14 -8.59 3.72 8.10
C LEU A 14 -10.07 3.95 7.79
N LYS A 15 -10.79 4.55 8.73
CA LYS A 15 -12.21 4.87 8.61
C LYS A 15 -12.38 6.35 8.88
N PHE A 16 -13.06 7.05 7.99
CA PHE A 16 -13.24 8.49 8.08
C PHE A 16 -14.69 8.89 7.81
N GLU A 17 -15.06 10.04 8.36
CA GLU A 17 -16.26 10.76 7.99
C GLU A 17 -15.88 12.04 7.23
N ARG A 18 -16.56 12.29 6.10
CA ARG A 18 -16.39 13.48 5.28
C ARG A 18 -17.04 14.68 5.95
N PRO A 19 -16.47 15.89 5.78
CA PRO A 19 -17.11 17.12 6.24
C PRO A 19 -18.50 17.37 5.62
N ARG A 20 -18.84 16.72 4.50
CA ARG A 20 -20.12 16.86 3.81
C ARG A 20 -20.60 15.52 3.27
N PHE A 21 -21.91 15.29 3.38
CA PHE A 21 -22.60 14.17 2.75
C PHE A 21 -22.51 14.24 1.22
N ILE A 22 -22.13 13.13 0.59
CA ILE A 22 -22.06 13.00 -0.86
C ILE A 22 -23.33 12.31 -1.36
N GLY A 23 -24.21 13.10 -2.01
CA GLY A 23 -25.45 12.60 -2.60
C GLY A 23 -25.23 11.77 -3.87
N LYS A 24 -26.33 11.50 -4.58
CA LYS A 24 -26.36 10.71 -5.82
C LYS A 24 -25.61 11.36 -6.99
N ASN A 25 -25.22 10.52 -7.95
CA ASN A 25 -24.79 10.96 -9.28
C ASN A 25 -25.75 10.42 -10.35
N ALA A 26 -25.48 10.69 -11.63
CA ALA A 26 -26.34 10.26 -12.73
C ALA A 26 -26.47 8.72 -12.88
N ARG A 27 -25.60 7.93 -12.22
CA ARG A 27 -25.54 6.46 -12.34
C ARG A 27 -25.91 5.72 -11.05
N LYS A 28 -25.60 6.28 -9.88
CA LYS A 28 -25.71 5.64 -8.55
C LYS A 28 -26.43 6.57 -7.58
N GLY A 29 -27.12 5.96 -6.61
CA GLY A 29 -27.71 6.66 -5.47
C GLY A 29 -26.66 7.33 -4.59
N ASP A 30 -27.07 7.72 -3.39
CA ASP A 30 -26.20 8.46 -2.47
C ASP A 30 -24.94 7.68 -2.10
N HIS A 31 -23.82 8.39 -2.05
CA HIS A 31 -22.50 7.81 -1.74
C HIS A 31 -22.20 7.87 -0.23
N GLY A 32 -22.89 8.73 0.52
CA GLY A 32 -22.77 8.85 1.97
C GLY A 32 -21.68 9.81 2.44
N SER A 33 -21.46 9.86 3.76
CA SER A 33 -20.39 10.63 4.41
C SER A 33 -19.18 9.78 4.80
N HIS A 34 -19.31 8.45 4.85
CA HIS A 34 -18.24 7.57 5.35
C HIS A 34 -17.34 7.07 4.22
N VAL A 35 -16.04 6.95 4.49
CA VAL A 35 -15.08 6.27 3.61
C VAL A 35 -14.14 5.39 4.41
N THR A 36 -13.57 4.43 3.72
CA THR A 36 -12.43 3.66 4.21
C THR A 36 -11.27 3.73 3.24
N ASP A 37 -10.05 3.80 3.78
CA ASP A 37 -8.82 3.74 3.00
C ASP A 37 -7.88 2.67 3.59
N PRO A 38 -7.53 1.63 2.82
CA PRO A 38 -6.55 0.66 3.26
C PRO A 38 -5.13 1.22 3.10
N VAL A 39 -4.38 1.22 4.20
CA VAL A 39 -3.00 1.71 4.28
C VAL A 39 -2.09 0.56 4.69
N VAL A 40 -0.95 0.48 4.01
CA VAL A 40 0.09 -0.51 4.23
C VAL A 40 1.33 0.18 4.74
N ARG A 41 2.01 -0.47 5.69
CA ARG A 41 3.34 -0.10 6.16
C ARG A 41 4.30 -1.25 5.90
N ILE A 42 5.43 -0.95 5.26
CA ILE A 42 6.50 -1.90 4.97
C ILE A 42 7.66 -1.60 5.91
N HIS A 43 8.24 -2.65 6.48
CA HIS A 43 9.49 -2.57 7.23
C HIS A 43 10.55 -3.32 6.44
N SER A 44 11.71 -2.72 6.28
CA SER A 44 12.82 -3.31 5.54
C SER A 44 13.94 -3.78 6.47
N SER A 45 14.87 -4.58 5.95
CA SER A 45 15.98 -5.17 6.71
C SER A 45 16.96 -4.15 7.31
N SER A 46 17.07 -2.96 6.73
CA SER A 46 17.87 -1.87 7.30
C SER A 46 17.13 -1.08 8.40
N GLY A 47 15.85 -1.39 8.64
CA GLY A 47 14.98 -0.67 9.56
C GLY A 47 14.24 0.52 8.94
N ALA A 48 14.34 0.72 7.62
CA ALA A 48 13.54 1.73 6.93
C ALA A 48 12.04 1.34 6.92
N ILE A 49 11.19 2.37 6.85
CA ILE A 49 9.74 2.23 6.87
C ILE A 49 9.16 3.09 5.77
N GLY A 50 8.34 2.48 4.91
CA GLY A 50 7.52 3.18 3.93
C GLY A 50 6.03 2.94 4.18
N VAL A 51 5.22 3.98 4.03
CA VAL A 51 3.77 3.96 4.27
C VAL A 51 3.01 4.44 3.05
N GLY A 52 1.98 3.71 2.65
CA GLY A 52 1.16 4.14 1.52
C GLY A 52 -0.13 3.37 1.36
N TRP A 53 -1.00 3.88 0.49
CA TRP A 53 -2.27 3.24 0.20
C TRP A 53 -2.05 1.94 -0.59
N SER A 54 -2.74 0.87 -0.21
CA SER A 54 -2.74 -0.37 -0.99
C SER A 54 -3.89 -1.30 -0.61
N ARG A 55 -4.46 -1.97 -1.61
CA ARG A 55 -5.46 -3.03 -1.40
C ARG A 55 -4.86 -4.44 -1.27
N ILE A 56 -3.53 -4.59 -1.24
CA ILE A 56 -2.84 -5.89 -1.21
C ILE A 56 -3.49 -6.88 -0.25
N ASP A 57 -3.68 -8.12 -0.69
CA ASP A 57 -4.23 -9.18 0.15
C ASP A 57 -3.13 -9.89 0.96
N GLN A 58 -3.54 -10.69 1.94
CA GLN A 58 -2.60 -11.39 2.82
C GLN A 58 -1.69 -12.35 2.05
N LYS A 59 -2.19 -13.01 1.00
CA LYS A 59 -1.42 -14.02 0.26
C LYS A 59 -0.29 -13.35 -0.52
N THR A 60 -0.60 -12.28 -1.25
CA THR A 60 0.40 -11.50 -1.98
C THR A 60 1.37 -10.86 -1.00
N ALA A 61 0.90 -10.24 0.09
CA ALA A 61 1.79 -9.64 1.09
C ALA A 61 2.78 -10.67 1.68
N SER A 62 2.30 -11.86 2.05
CA SER A 62 3.17 -12.93 2.57
C SER A 62 4.23 -13.38 1.56
N SER A 63 3.93 -13.36 0.24
CA SER A 63 4.90 -13.74 -0.79
C SER A 63 6.02 -12.70 -1.02
N LEU A 64 5.86 -11.48 -0.49
CA LEU A 64 6.86 -10.41 -0.60
C LEU A 64 7.86 -10.39 0.57
N ILE A 65 7.54 -11.04 1.69
CA ILE A 65 8.43 -11.10 2.85
C ILE A 65 9.72 -11.85 2.48
N GLY A 66 10.87 -11.27 2.80
CA GLY A 66 12.21 -11.78 2.50
C GLY A 66 12.69 -11.50 1.08
N ARG A 67 11.86 -10.93 0.20
CA ARG A 67 12.29 -10.59 -1.17
C ARG A 67 13.21 -9.38 -1.19
N PRO A 68 14.23 -9.36 -2.07
CA PRO A 68 15.06 -8.17 -2.28
C PRO A 68 14.24 -7.01 -2.85
N MET A 69 14.40 -5.82 -2.28
CA MET A 69 13.72 -4.60 -2.70
C MET A 69 13.99 -4.26 -4.18
N SER A 70 15.22 -4.53 -4.63
CA SER A 70 15.65 -4.30 -6.02
C SER A 70 14.93 -5.17 -7.05
N GLU A 71 14.27 -6.26 -6.65
CA GLU A 71 13.41 -7.05 -7.55
C GLU A 71 12.01 -6.46 -7.70
N LEU A 72 11.61 -5.60 -6.76
CA LEU A 72 10.27 -5.03 -6.67
C LEU A 72 10.25 -3.59 -7.18
N PHE A 73 11.37 -2.87 -7.05
CA PHE A 73 11.43 -1.44 -7.24
C PHE A 73 12.81 -0.95 -7.69
N ASP A 74 12.81 -0.05 -8.66
CA ASP A 74 13.96 0.78 -9.02
C ASP A 74 13.54 2.27 -8.96
N PRO A 75 14.15 3.11 -8.13
CA PRO A 75 13.81 4.53 -8.03
C PRO A 75 13.90 5.33 -9.35
N GLN A 76 14.65 4.86 -10.35
CA GLN A 76 14.78 5.52 -11.65
C GLN A 76 13.70 5.09 -12.65
N VAL A 77 13.06 3.93 -12.43
CA VAL A 77 12.13 3.32 -13.39
C VAL A 77 10.71 3.16 -12.81
N GLY A 78 10.62 2.89 -11.52
CA GLY A 78 9.40 2.57 -10.78
C GLY A 78 9.31 1.11 -10.37
N CYS A 79 8.10 0.68 -10.03
CA CYS A 79 7.83 -0.70 -9.58
C CYS A 79 7.80 -1.70 -10.73
N THR A 80 8.26 -2.91 -10.44
CA THR A 80 7.99 -4.10 -11.25
C THR A 80 6.53 -4.54 -11.08
N ALA A 81 6.07 -5.52 -11.87
CA ALA A 81 4.73 -6.08 -11.72
C ALA A 81 4.49 -6.66 -10.32
N ASP A 82 5.53 -7.21 -9.69
CA ASP A 82 5.48 -7.76 -8.34
C ASP A 82 5.51 -6.69 -7.25
N GLY A 83 6.16 -5.54 -7.52
CA GLY A 83 6.18 -4.39 -6.62
C GLY A 83 4.91 -3.53 -6.70
N LEU A 84 4.19 -3.57 -7.82
CA LEU A 84 3.00 -2.74 -8.06
C LEU A 84 1.94 -2.78 -6.93
N PRO A 85 1.64 -3.94 -6.28
CA PRO A 85 0.70 -3.98 -5.17
C PRO A 85 1.10 -3.12 -3.97
N ILE A 86 2.37 -2.74 -3.84
CA ILE A 86 2.93 -1.93 -2.76
C ILE A 86 3.70 -0.71 -3.28
N ASP A 87 3.40 -0.24 -4.49
CA ASP A 87 4.12 0.86 -5.15
C ASP A 87 4.20 2.11 -4.29
N LEU A 88 3.07 2.58 -3.74
CA LEU A 88 3.05 3.79 -2.91
C LEU A 88 3.98 3.70 -1.68
N PRO A 89 3.89 2.67 -0.82
CA PRO A 89 4.85 2.52 0.28
C PRO A 89 6.29 2.23 -0.14
N LEU A 90 6.59 1.93 -1.40
CA LEU A 90 7.98 1.79 -1.88
C LEU A 90 8.63 3.13 -2.24
N TRP A 91 7.82 4.18 -2.47
CA TRP A 91 8.28 5.54 -2.78
C TRP A 91 8.40 6.47 -1.57
N ASP A 92 7.82 6.11 -0.42
CA ASP A 92 7.87 6.86 0.84
C ASP A 92 9.21 6.62 1.57
#